data_AF-A0A4Q0VMB6-F1
#
_entry.id   AF-A0A4Q0VMB6-F1
#
_cell.length_a   1.000
_cell.length_b   1.000
_cell.length_c   1.000
_cell.angle_alpha   90.00
_cell.angle_beta   90.00
_cell.angle_gamma   90.00
#
_symmetry.space_group_name_H-M   'P 1'
#
loop_
_entity.id
_entity.type
_entity.pdbx_description
1 polymer ?
#
loop_
_entity_poly.entity_id
_entity_poly.type
_entity_poly.pdbx_seq_one_letter_code
_entity_poly.pdbx_strand_id
1 'polypeptide(L)' 'MSKREKAVQVTVDEQKLPNGETMSVLKIGKETIGTVQPLEGRFAAQLTDGDVYHVKTVDEGVEVLLRDYHLHRG' A
#
# COMPACT_ATOMS: atom_id res chain seq x y z
N MET A 1 -0.61 18.79 -26.10
CA MET A 1 -0.50 18.94 -24.63
C MET A 1 0.19 17.69 -24.10
N SER A 2 1.47 17.79 -23.77
CA SER A 2 2.24 16.69 -23.18
C SER A 2 1.71 16.43 -21.77
N LYS A 3 1.06 15.28 -21.55
CA LYS A 3 0.88 14.75 -20.18
C LYS A 3 2.30 14.55 -19.63
N ARG A 4 2.75 15.46 -18.75
CA ARG A 4 3.95 15.22 -17.95
C ARG A 4 3.64 13.98 -17.11
N GLU A 5 4.26 12.86 -17.46
CA GLU A 5 4.36 11.73 -16.54
C GLU A 5 5.05 12.24 -15.28
N LYS A 6 4.30 12.44 -14.21
CA LYS A 6 4.86 12.71 -12.90
C LYS A 6 5.34 11.38 -12.36
N ALA A 7 6.64 11.17 -12.33
CA ALA A 7 7.21 10.06 -11.58
C ALA A 7 6.86 10.26 -10.11
N VAL A 8 6.14 9.29 -9.53
CA VAL A 8 5.82 9.27 -8.10
C VAL A 8 6.80 8.33 -7.44
N GLN A 9 7.57 8.84 -6.47
CA GLN A 9 8.45 8.01 -5.68
C GLN A 9 7.62 7.31 -4.60
N VAL A 10 7.57 5.99 -4.69
CA VAL A 10 6.92 5.11 -3.71
C VAL A 10 8.00 4.54 -2.79
N THR A 11 7.74 4.61 -1.49
CA THR A 11 8.60 4.00 -0.46
C THR A 11 7.83 2.89 0.23
N VAL A 12 8.49 1.76 0.44
CA VAL A 12 7.97 0.64 1.24
C VAL A 12 8.85 0.51 2.47
N ASP A 13 8.29 0.82 3.63
CA ASP A 13 8.95 0.60 4.92
C ASP A 13 8.47 -0.71 5.53
N GLU A 14 9.34 -1.42 6.23
CA GLU A 14 8.96 -2.62 7.00
C GLU A 14 8.81 -2.28 8.48
N GLN A 15 7.72 -2.74 9.08
CA GLN A 15 7.44 -2.62 10.51
C GLN A 15 7.16 -3.99 11.10
N LYS A 16 7.88 -4.35 12.17
CA LYS A 16 7.58 -5.56 12.93
C LYS A 16 6.32 -5.38 13.77
N LEU A 17 5.38 -6.30 13.64
CA LEU A 17 4.17 -6.37 14.44
C LEU A 17 4.44 -7.12 15.76
N PRO A 18 3.61 -6.90 16.80
CA PRO A 18 3.76 -7.59 18.10
C PRO A 18 3.64 -9.12 18.02
N ASN A 19 2.96 -9.63 16.99
CA ASN A 19 2.81 -11.06 16.72
C ASN A 19 4.06 -11.70 16.05
N GLY A 20 5.09 -10.89 15.76
CA GLY A 20 6.32 -11.34 15.11
C GLY A 20 6.30 -11.28 13.57
N GLU A 21 5.18 -10.91 12.97
CA GLU A 21 5.07 -10.73 11.52
C GLU A 21 5.60 -9.36 11.07
N THR A 22 5.88 -9.23 9.77
CA THR A 22 6.29 -7.97 9.17
C THR A 22 5.12 -7.36 8.40
N MET A 23 4.82 -6.10 8.70
CA MET A 23 3.91 -5.26 7.94
C MET A 23 4.70 -4.34 7.02
N SER A 24 4.33 -4.29 5.76
CA SER A 24 4.82 -3.30 4.81
C SER A 24 3.97 -2.04 4.89
N VAL A 25 4.58 -0.88 5.06
CA VAL A 25 3.92 0.43 5.08
C VAL A 25 4.27 1.15 3.79
N LEU A 26 3.26 1.46 2.98
CA LEU A 26 3.46 2.16 1.72
C LEU A 26 3.30 3.65 1.89
N LYS A 27 4.25 4.39 1.32
CA LYS A 27 4.28 5.85 1.36
C LYS A 27 4.52 6.45 -0.01
N ILE A 28 3.89 7.58 -0.26
CA ILE A 28 4.20 8.48 -1.37
C ILE A 28 4.70 9.80 -0.78
N GLY A 29 5.98 10.09 -1.00
CA GLY A 29 6.65 11.20 -0.31
C GLY A 29 6.65 11.01 1.21
N LYS A 30 5.88 11.83 1.93
CA LYS A 30 5.74 11.77 3.40
C LYS A 30 4.42 11.17 3.88
N GLU A 31 3.54 10.84 2.96
CA GLU A 31 2.19 10.38 3.26
C GLU A 31 2.13 8.87 3.16
N THR A 32 1.61 8.24 4.22
CA THR A 32 1.25 6.83 4.18
C THR A 32 -0.04 6.68 3.39
N ILE A 33 -0.06 5.76 2.42
CA ILE A 33 -1.24 5.48 1.59
C ILE A 33 -1.93 4.16 1.98
N GLY A 34 -1.24 3.35 2.79
CA GLY A 34 -1.80 2.13 3.36
C GLY A 34 -0.73 1.18 3.84
N THR A 35 -1.16 -0.01 4.23
CA THR A 35 -0.30 -1.08 4.73
C THR A 35 -0.64 -2.41 4.08
N VAL A 36 0.35 -3.29 3.98
CA VAL A 36 0.15 -4.69 3.59
C VAL A 36 0.71 -5.56 4.70
N GLN A 37 -0.12 -6.44 5.26
CA GLN A 37 0.28 -7.34 6.34
C GLN A 37 -0.19 -8.77 6.05
N PRO A 38 0.51 -9.80 6.56
CA PRO A 38 0.04 -11.17 6.49
C PRO A 38 -1.35 -11.32 7.12
N LEU A 39 -2.18 -12.17 6.52
CA LEU A 39 -3.50 -12.54 7.04
C LEU A 39 -3.83 -13.96 6.61
N GLU A 40 -3.76 -14.91 7.54
CA GLU A 40 -4.20 -16.32 7.37
C GLU A 40 -3.74 -16.98 6.05
N GLY A 41 -2.46 -16.88 5.71
CA GLY A 41 -1.89 -17.47 4.49
C GLY A 41 -2.14 -16.65 3.21
N ARG A 42 -2.67 -15.44 3.36
CA ARG A 42 -2.77 -14.38 2.36
C ARG A 42 -2.17 -13.09 2.92
N PHE A 43 -2.44 -11.97 2.26
CA PHE A 43 -2.15 -10.65 2.77
C PHE A 43 -3.41 -9.78 2.77
N ALA A 44 -3.46 -8.86 3.72
CA ALA A 44 -4.45 -7.80 3.80
C ALA A 44 -3.78 -6.49 3.41
N ALA A 45 -4.25 -5.87 2.33
CA ALA A 45 -3.94 -4.49 1.97
C ALA A 45 -4.98 -3.58 2.62
N GLN A 46 -4.57 -2.77 3.58
CA GLN A 46 -5.43 -1.84 4.31
C GLN A 46 -5.16 -0.41 3.86
N LEU A 47 -6.21 0.26 3.38
CA LEU A 47 -6.20 1.67 3.01
C LEU A 47 -6.29 2.57 4.25
N THR A 48 -5.91 3.83 4.11
CA THR A 48 -5.96 4.82 5.21
C THR A 48 -7.37 5.19 5.64
N ASP A 49 -8.39 4.95 4.80
CA ASP A 49 -9.81 5.15 5.11
C ASP A 49 -10.44 3.97 5.86
N GLY A 50 -9.70 2.87 6.01
CA GLY A 50 -10.12 1.67 6.74
C GLY A 50 -10.57 0.52 5.85
N ASP A 51 -10.68 0.69 4.54
CA ASP A 51 -11.01 -0.39 3.62
C ASP A 51 -9.89 -1.44 3.56
N VAL A 52 -10.28 -2.72 3.48
CA VAL A 52 -9.34 -3.85 3.49
C VAL A 52 -9.59 -4.77 2.30
N TYR A 53 -8.53 -5.05 1.56
CA TYR A 53 -8.52 -5.95 0.42
C TYR A 53 -7.67 -7.18 0.70
N HIS A 54 -8.22 -8.35 0.42
CA HIS A 54 -7.49 -9.61 0.52
C HIS A 54 -6.76 -9.90 -0.79
N VAL A 55 -5.44 -10.03 -0.71
CA VAL A 55 -4.56 -10.24 -1.86
C VAL A 55 -3.65 -11.45 -1.62
N LYS A 56 -3.10 -12.01 -2.69
CA LYS A 56 -2.28 -13.22 -2.62
C LYS A 56 -0.82 -12.93 -2.36
N THR A 57 -0.35 -11.75 -2.76
CA THR A 57 1.05 -11.33 -2.62
C THR A 57 1.14 -9.90 -2.11
N VAL A 58 2.32 -9.53 -1.59
CA VAL A 58 2.60 -8.15 -1.19
C VAL A 58 2.49 -7.20 -2.38
N ASP A 59 2.98 -7.63 -3.56
CA ASP A 59 2.93 -6.84 -4.80
C ASP A 59 1.49 -6.51 -5.23
N GLU A 60 0.58 -7.49 -5.17
CA GLU A 60 -0.84 -7.24 -5.43
C GLU A 60 -1.42 -6.22 -4.43
N GLY A 61 -1.01 -6.28 -3.16
CA GLY A 61 -1.40 -5.30 -2.16
C GLY A 61 -0.87 -3.91 -2.48
N VAL A 62 0.38 -3.80 -2.90
CA VAL A 62 0.99 -2.54 -3.33
C VAL A 62 0.22 -1.93 -4.48
N GLU A 63 -0.14 -2.72 -5.49
CA GLU A 63 -0.93 -2.24 -6.64
C GLU A 63 -2.30 -1.72 -6.23
N VAL A 64 -3.00 -2.42 -5.31
CA VAL A 64 -4.30 -1.97 -4.79
C VAL A 64 -4.18 -0.62 -4.12
N LEU A 65 -3.19 -0.43 -3.23
CA LEU A 65 -2.97 0.81 -2.51
C LEU A 65 -2.62 1.98 -3.46
N LEU A 66 -1.78 1.73 -4.46
CA LEU A 66 -1.42 2.73 -5.47
C LEU A 66 -2.61 3.10 -6.35
N ARG A 67 -3.44 2.13 -6.74
CA ARG A 67 -4.64 2.37 -7.55
C ARG A 67 -5.62 3.25 -6.79
N ASP A 68 -5.87 2.96 -5.53
CA ASP A 68 -6.78 3.75 -4.71
C ASP A 68 -6.29 5.20 -4.54
N TYR A 69 -5.01 5.38 -4.21
CA TYR A 69 -4.39 6.70 -4.08
C TYR A 69 -4.60 7.57 -5.33
N HIS A 70 -4.47 6.98 -6.52
CA HIS A 70 -4.69 7.71 -7.78
C HIS A 70 -6.15 8.08 -8.02
N LEU A 71 -7.12 7.29 -7.54
CA LEU A 71 -8.56 7.56 -7.71
C LEU A 71 -9.02 8.73 -6.83
N HIS A 72 -8.45 8.86 -5.62
CA HIS A 72 -8.82 9.91 -4.67
C HIS A 72 -8.07 11.23 -4.85
N ARG A 73 -6.97 11.26 -5.62
CA ARG A 73 -6.17 12.48 -5.89
C ARG A 73 -6.27 13.03 -7.32
N GLY A 74 -7.38 12.73 -8.01
CA GLY A 74 -7.73 13.29 -9.31
C GLY A 74 -8.08 14.78 -9.27
#